data_AF-A0A086JZ02-F1
#
_entry.id   AF-A0A086JZ02-F1
#
_cell.length_a   1.000
_cell.length_b   1.000
_cell.length_c   1.000
_cell.angle_alpha   90.00
_cell.angle_beta   90.00
_cell.angle_gamma   90.00
#
_symmetry.space_group_name_H-M   'P 1'
#
loop_
_entity.id
_entity.type
_entity.pdbx_description
1 polymer ?
#
loop_
_entity_poly.entity_id
_entity_poly.type
_entity_poly.pdbx_seq_one_letter_code
_entity_poly.pdbx_strand_id
1 'polypeptide(L)'
;RVFSSLGALDTNKVRNYGEMFRVVWGMFLHGGWMHLLLNVSCQAQTLWILEPAWGFLRTLSLWIVGGVSGSLLSAVANPCTVTVGSSGAFYGLLGALVPFSIEYWDHIASPAWFLFCVSVLVMVAQFGNMVGVQGVDNNAHLGGLIGGLLFGFATIRSVHAFRWQGVAERMASSTLFWWMFPAEKRRSLREDNLQR
;
A
#
# COMPACT_ATOMS: atom_id res chain seq x y z
N ARG A 1 6.22 24.68 -8.55
CA ARG A 1 6.35 24.91 -10.02
C ARG A 1 6.99 23.70 -10.72
N VAL A 2 8.19 23.25 -10.32
CA VAL A 2 8.87 22.08 -10.91
C VAL A 2 7.99 20.82 -10.94
N PHE A 3 7.38 20.44 -9.80
CA PHE A 3 6.52 19.25 -9.74
C PHE A 3 5.33 19.28 -10.71
N SER A 4 4.66 20.41 -10.87
CA SER A 4 3.56 20.54 -11.83
C SER A 4 4.05 20.37 -13.28
N SER A 5 5.27 20.80 -13.61
CA SER A 5 5.87 20.53 -14.94
C SER A 5 6.21 19.05 -15.13
N LEU A 6 6.61 18.35 -14.06
CA LEU A 6 6.97 16.92 -14.09
C LEU A 6 5.77 15.96 -14.08
N GLY A 7 4.54 16.47 -14.02
CA GLY A 7 3.33 15.65 -14.05
C GLY A 7 2.70 15.37 -12.68
N ALA A 8 3.03 16.15 -11.64
CA ALA A 8 2.36 16.08 -10.35
C ALA A 8 0.85 16.32 -10.46
N LEU A 9 0.11 15.85 -9.47
CA LEU A 9 -1.33 16.06 -9.38
C LEU A 9 -1.58 17.56 -9.24
N ASP A 10 -2.21 18.13 -10.25
CA ASP A 10 -2.56 19.55 -10.35
C ASP A 10 -3.98 19.62 -10.91
N THR A 11 -4.96 19.83 -10.02
CA THR A 11 -6.38 19.75 -10.37
C THR A 11 -6.76 20.73 -11.46
N ASN A 12 -6.14 21.91 -11.52
CA ASN A 12 -6.43 22.89 -12.56
C ASN A 12 -6.04 22.37 -13.95
N LYS A 13 -4.94 21.62 -14.05
CA LYS A 13 -4.51 21.00 -15.31
C LYS A 13 -5.35 19.80 -15.69
N VAL A 14 -5.71 18.98 -14.70
CA VAL A 14 -6.63 17.84 -14.90
C VAL A 14 -7.98 18.35 -15.42
N ARG A 15 -8.56 19.36 -14.77
CA ARG A 15 -9.90 19.87 -15.08
C ARG A 15 -9.96 20.70 -16.37
N ASN A 16 -9.06 21.66 -16.54
CA ASN A 16 -9.17 22.66 -17.61
C ASN A 16 -8.44 22.24 -18.90
N TYR A 17 -7.47 21.32 -18.79
CA TYR A 17 -6.63 20.89 -19.92
C TYR A 17 -6.71 19.38 -20.19
N GLY A 18 -7.52 18.63 -19.41
CA GLY A 18 -7.74 17.20 -19.63
C GLY A 18 -6.53 16.32 -19.33
N GLU A 19 -5.56 16.81 -18.54
CA GLU A 19 -4.30 16.09 -18.24
C GLU A 19 -4.50 14.97 -17.19
N MET A 20 -5.41 14.03 -17.47
CA MET A 20 -5.83 12.94 -16.57
C MET A 20 -4.69 12.01 -16.15
N PHE A 21 -3.62 11.91 -16.97
CA PHE A 21 -2.44 11.11 -16.63
C PHE A 21 -1.81 11.53 -15.29
N ARG A 22 -1.98 12.78 -14.87
CA ARG A 22 -1.47 13.31 -13.58
C ARG A 22 -2.02 12.59 -12.35
N VAL A 23 -3.23 12.03 -12.46
CA VAL A 23 -3.87 11.26 -11.39
C VAL A 23 -3.03 10.03 -11.05
N VAL A 24 -2.45 9.37 -12.06
CA VAL A 24 -1.59 8.20 -11.87
C VAL A 24 -0.13 8.61 -11.74
N TRP A 25 0.33 9.52 -12.60
CA TRP A 25 1.74 9.90 -12.68
C TRP A 25 2.24 10.60 -11.41
N GLY A 26 1.39 11.40 -10.75
CA GLY A 26 1.72 12.07 -9.51
C GLY A 26 2.12 11.12 -8.37
N MET A 27 1.68 9.86 -8.43
CA MET A 27 2.02 8.83 -7.45
C MET A 27 3.52 8.47 -7.44
N PHE A 28 4.20 8.62 -8.58
CA PHE A 28 5.62 8.25 -8.72
C PHE A 28 6.57 9.39 -8.33
N LEU A 29 6.07 10.63 -8.29
CA LEU A 29 6.85 11.80 -7.91
C LEU A 29 6.93 11.91 -6.39
N HIS A 30 8.07 12.34 -5.87
CA HIS A 30 8.26 12.50 -4.42
C HIS A 30 8.93 13.83 -4.10
N GLY A 31 8.56 14.41 -2.96
CA GLY A 31 9.04 15.71 -2.48
C GLY A 31 10.51 15.75 -2.03
N GLY A 32 11.21 14.62 -2.03
CA GLY A 32 12.61 14.49 -1.60
C GLY A 32 12.95 13.05 -1.19
N TRP A 33 14.23 12.79 -0.93
CA TRP A 33 14.74 11.46 -0.60
C TRP A 33 14.11 10.87 0.67
N MET A 34 13.96 11.66 1.73
CA MET A 34 13.33 11.19 2.97
C MET A 34 11.86 10.79 2.74
N HIS A 35 11.11 11.58 1.97
CA HIS A 35 9.72 11.30 1.64
C HIS A 35 9.58 10.00 0.83
N LEU A 36 10.49 9.78 -0.14
CA LEU A 36 10.56 8.54 -0.92
C LEU A 36 10.90 7.33 -0.04
N LEU A 37 11.96 7.44 0.77
CA LEU A 37 12.43 6.35 1.63
C LEU A 37 11.34 5.91 2.62
N LEU A 38 10.66 6.86 3.25
CA LEU A 38 9.56 6.56 4.18
C LEU A 38 8.38 5.89 3.46
N ASN A 39 7.98 6.40 2.30
CA ASN A 39 6.89 5.81 1.50
C ASN A 39 7.20 4.36 1.13
N VAL A 40 8.37 4.12 0.56
CA VAL A 40 8.78 2.79 0.10
C VAL A 40 8.90 1.83 1.27
N SER A 41 9.50 2.26 2.39
CA SER A 41 9.70 1.41 3.57
C SER A 41 8.37 0.99 4.20
N CYS A 42 7.45 1.94 4.40
CA CYS A 42 6.13 1.65 4.97
C CYS A 42 5.30 0.76 4.03
N GLN A 43 5.33 1.02 2.72
CA GLN A 43 4.64 0.19 1.75
C GLN A 43 5.22 -1.22 1.68
N ALA A 44 6.54 -1.37 1.66
CA ALA A 44 7.20 -2.67 1.64
C ALA A 44 6.77 -3.53 2.84
N GLN A 45 6.62 -2.94 4.03
CA GLN A 45 6.15 -3.65 5.22
C GLN A 45 4.70 -4.13 5.07
N THR A 46 3.80 -3.34 4.51
CA THR A 46 2.41 -3.77 4.29
C THR A 46 2.30 -4.78 3.15
N LEU A 47 3.05 -4.58 2.08
CA LEU A 47 3.12 -5.51 0.94
C LEU A 47 3.67 -6.87 1.35
N TRP A 48 4.62 -6.91 2.29
CA TRP A 48 5.14 -8.14 2.88
C TRP A 48 4.03 -9.03 3.50
N ILE A 49 2.94 -8.42 3.96
CA ILE A 49 1.78 -9.13 4.52
C ILE A 49 0.80 -9.52 3.39
N LEU A 50 0.45 -8.55 2.53
CA LEU A 50 -0.63 -8.72 1.54
C LEU A 50 -0.23 -9.57 0.34
N GLU A 51 0.92 -9.30 -0.28
CA GLU A 51 1.33 -9.93 -1.56
C GLU A 51 1.43 -11.46 -1.48
N PRO A 52 2.01 -12.06 -0.43
CA PRO A 52 2.11 -13.53 -0.36
C PRO A 52 0.75 -14.22 -0.25
N ALA A 53 -0.24 -13.56 0.33
CA ALA A 53 -1.60 -14.07 0.53
C ALA A 53 -2.48 -13.86 -0.70
N TRP A 54 -2.47 -12.64 -1.24
CA TRP A 54 -3.36 -12.21 -2.31
C TRP A 54 -2.77 -12.42 -3.71
N GLY A 55 -1.46 -12.59 -3.81
CA GLY A 55 -0.70 -12.69 -5.05
C GLY A 55 -0.41 -11.33 -5.69
N PHE A 56 0.63 -11.30 -6.53
CA PHE A 56 1.16 -10.08 -7.15
C PHE A 56 0.09 -9.24 -7.85
N LEU A 57 -0.73 -9.84 -8.73
CA LEU A 57 -1.70 -9.10 -9.54
C LEU A 57 -2.81 -8.44 -8.71
N ARG A 58 -3.32 -9.12 -7.67
CA ARG A 58 -4.35 -8.56 -6.78
C ARG A 58 -3.77 -7.40 -5.97
N THR A 59 -2.57 -7.57 -5.44
CA THR A 59 -1.90 -6.54 -4.64
C THR A 59 -1.44 -5.35 -5.47
N LEU A 60 -0.96 -5.56 -6.71
CA LEU A 60 -0.63 -4.48 -7.63
C LEU A 60 -1.89 -3.69 -8.02
N SER A 61 -2.99 -4.38 -8.31
CA SER A 61 -4.27 -3.73 -8.63
C SER A 61 -4.78 -2.91 -7.45
N LEU A 62 -4.69 -3.45 -6.23
CA LEU A 62 -5.00 -2.73 -4.99
C LEU A 62 -4.15 -1.45 -4.85
N TRP A 63 -2.84 -1.55 -5.08
CA TRP A 63 -1.93 -0.42 -4.98
C TRP A 63 -2.30 0.70 -5.97
N ILE A 64 -2.60 0.34 -7.22
CA ILE A 64 -3.07 1.29 -8.24
C ILE A 64 -4.40 1.92 -7.83
N VAL A 65 -5.39 1.10 -7.42
CA VAL A 65 -6.72 1.58 -7.03
C VAL A 65 -6.63 2.55 -5.85
N GLY A 66 -5.86 2.22 -4.81
CA GLY A 66 -5.66 3.09 -3.66
C GLY A 66 -4.98 4.42 -4.02
N GLY A 67 -3.97 4.37 -4.90
CA GLY A 67 -3.30 5.58 -5.38
C GLY A 67 -4.25 6.48 -6.16
N VAL A 68 -4.97 5.92 -7.13
CA VAL A 68 -5.93 6.66 -7.97
C VAL A 68 -7.08 7.20 -7.14
N SER A 69 -7.69 6.41 -6.25
CA SER A 69 -8.80 6.87 -5.40
C SER A 69 -8.36 8.00 -4.47
N GLY A 70 -7.12 7.92 -3.95
CA GLY A 70 -6.50 9.00 -3.19
C GLY A 70 -6.32 10.26 -4.03
N SER A 71 -5.70 10.16 -5.20
CA SER A 71 -5.50 11.30 -6.10
C SER A 71 -6.83 11.93 -6.55
N LEU A 72 -7.87 11.15 -6.78
CA LEU A 72 -9.20 11.66 -7.11
C LEU A 72 -9.83 12.42 -5.94
N LEU A 73 -9.80 11.87 -4.71
CA LEU A 73 -10.37 12.57 -3.56
C LEU A 73 -9.59 13.85 -3.23
N SER A 74 -8.26 13.80 -3.31
CA SER A 74 -7.40 14.98 -3.21
C SER A 74 -7.76 16.04 -4.25
N ALA A 75 -7.92 15.64 -5.52
CA ALA A 75 -8.24 16.59 -6.58
C ALA A 75 -9.57 17.32 -6.35
N VAL A 76 -10.56 16.62 -5.79
CA VAL A 76 -11.88 17.20 -5.47
C VAL A 76 -11.83 18.06 -4.21
N ALA A 77 -11.17 17.59 -3.15
CA ALA A 77 -11.20 18.25 -1.84
C ALA A 77 -10.16 19.37 -1.68
N ASN A 78 -9.03 19.28 -2.39
CA ASN A 78 -7.93 20.26 -2.35
C ASN A 78 -7.53 20.72 -3.78
N PRO A 79 -8.41 21.38 -4.54
CA PRO A 79 -8.16 21.69 -5.95
C PRO A 79 -7.03 22.72 -6.20
N CYS A 80 -6.62 23.47 -5.18
CA CYS A 80 -5.61 24.52 -5.29
C CYS A 80 -4.19 24.07 -4.92
N THR A 81 -4.01 22.81 -4.53
CA THR A 81 -2.71 22.28 -4.09
C THR A 81 -2.12 21.35 -5.15
N VAL A 82 -0.79 21.37 -5.27
CA VAL A 82 -0.06 20.39 -6.08
C VAL A 82 0.40 19.26 -5.15
N THR A 83 -0.04 18.04 -5.45
CA THR A 83 0.24 16.85 -4.63
C THR A 83 1.17 15.88 -5.36
N VAL A 84 2.07 15.26 -4.61
CA VAL A 84 3.00 14.23 -5.08
C VAL A 84 3.11 13.11 -4.05
N GLY A 85 3.39 11.90 -4.51
CA GLY A 85 3.75 10.76 -3.66
C GLY A 85 2.76 9.61 -3.77
N SER A 86 3.25 8.43 -3.43
CA SER A 86 2.48 7.18 -3.42
C SER A 86 1.71 6.94 -2.12
N SER A 87 1.63 7.92 -1.22
CA SER A 87 1.06 7.70 0.12
C SER A 87 -0.44 7.38 0.07
N GLY A 88 -1.19 7.88 -0.92
CA GLY A 88 -2.56 7.43 -1.17
C GLY A 88 -2.63 5.91 -1.43
N ALA A 89 -1.70 5.36 -2.20
CA ALA A 89 -1.62 3.92 -2.44
C ALA A 89 -1.27 3.15 -1.16
N PHE A 90 -0.33 3.67 -0.36
CA PHE A 90 -0.02 3.11 0.96
C PHE A 90 -1.27 3.03 1.86
N TYR A 91 -2.06 4.11 1.94
CA TYR A 91 -3.31 4.10 2.70
C TYR A 91 -4.33 3.12 2.12
N GLY A 92 -4.35 2.91 0.80
CA GLY A 92 -5.11 1.83 0.19
C GLY A 92 -4.68 0.44 0.67
N LEU A 93 -3.37 0.18 0.77
CA LEU A 93 -2.87 -1.06 1.36
C LEU A 93 -3.33 -1.22 2.82
N LEU A 94 -3.28 -0.16 3.63
CA LEU A 94 -3.77 -0.18 5.01
C LEU A 94 -5.28 -0.45 5.08
N GLY A 95 -6.07 0.16 4.19
CA GLY A 95 -7.52 -0.08 4.12
C GLY A 95 -7.85 -1.53 3.78
N ALA A 96 -7.06 -2.16 2.91
CA ALA A 96 -7.21 -3.56 2.55
C ALA A 96 -6.84 -4.55 3.68
N LEU A 97 -6.12 -4.11 4.72
CA LEU A 97 -5.84 -4.97 5.89
C LEU A 97 -7.11 -5.37 6.64
N VAL A 98 -8.20 -4.61 6.54
CA VAL A 98 -9.50 -4.95 7.14
C VAL A 98 -10.11 -6.18 6.48
N PRO A 99 -10.43 -6.18 5.16
CA PRO A 99 -10.94 -7.37 4.49
C PRO A 99 -9.94 -8.53 4.49
N PHE A 100 -8.63 -8.26 4.45
CA PHE A 100 -7.60 -9.29 4.66
C PHE A 100 -7.76 -9.99 6.01
N SER A 101 -7.96 -9.23 7.09
CA SER A 101 -8.13 -9.81 8.43
C SER A 101 -9.39 -10.65 8.54
N ILE A 102 -10.45 -10.29 7.81
CA ILE A 102 -11.68 -11.08 7.72
C ILE A 102 -11.44 -12.36 6.93
N GLU A 103 -10.73 -12.28 5.80
CA GLU A 103 -10.40 -13.42 4.92
C GLU A 103 -9.50 -14.46 5.64
N TYR A 104 -8.66 -14.01 6.58
CA TYR A 104 -7.68 -14.84 7.29
C TYR A 104 -7.85 -14.83 8.82
N TRP A 105 -9.06 -14.59 9.32
CA TRP A 105 -9.33 -14.39 10.75
C TRP A 105 -8.70 -15.46 11.65
N ASP A 106 -8.89 -16.73 11.30
CA ASP A 106 -8.39 -17.87 12.08
C ASP A 106 -6.88 -18.12 11.95
N HIS A 107 -6.22 -17.48 10.97
CA HIS A 107 -4.78 -17.61 10.73
C HIS A 107 -3.96 -16.48 11.36
N ILE A 108 -4.63 -15.46 11.92
CA ILE A 108 -4.02 -14.34 12.62
C ILE A 108 -4.12 -14.64 14.12
N ALA A 109 -3.00 -14.60 14.84
CA ALA A 109 -2.97 -14.97 16.26
C ALA A 109 -3.90 -14.11 17.14
N SER A 110 -4.05 -12.82 16.81
CA SER A 110 -5.01 -11.93 17.45
C SER A 110 -5.52 -10.89 16.44
N PRO A 111 -6.58 -11.22 15.67
CA PRO A 111 -7.06 -10.38 14.57
C PRO A 111 -7.65 -9.06 15.07
N ALA A 112 -8.34 -9.08 16.22
CA ALA A 112 -8.85 -7.86 16.84
C ALA A 112 -7.73 -6.90 17.27
N TRP A 113 -6.65 -7.43 17.86
CA TRP A 113 -5.48 -6.62 18.22
C TRP A 113 -4.76 -6.08 16.98
N PHE A 114 -4.60 -6.90 15.95
CA PHE A 114 -4.02 -6.49 14.68
C PHE A 114 -4.79 -5.31 14.06
N LEU A 115 -6.13 -5.43 13.96
CA LEU A 115 -7.00 -4.36 13.46
C LEU A 115 -6.97 -3.10 14.33
N PHE A 116 -6.87 -3.25 15.65
CA PHE A 116 -6.68 -2.12 16.56
C PHE A 116 -5.37 -1.39 16.27
N CYS A 117 -4.24 -2.11 16.15
CA CYS A 117 -2.95 -1.51 15.81
C CYS A 117 -2.97 -0.79 14.45
N VAL A 118 -3.58 -1.39 13.42
CA VAL A 118 -3.77 -0.75 12.11
C VAL A 118 -4.60 0.53 12.24
N SER A 119 -5.70 0.49 13.00
CA SER A 119 -6.58 1.65 13.21
C SER A 119 -5.85 2.80 13.91
N VAL A 120 -5.05 2.49 14.95
CA VAL A 120 -4.23 3.48 15.65
C VAL A 120 -3.18 4.08 14.71
N LEU A 121 -2.50 3.26 13.91
CA LEU A 121 -1.52 3.73 12.93
C LEU A 121 -2.16 4.70 11.92
N VAL A 122 -3.31 4.33 11.36
CA VAL A 122 -4.06 5.18 10.42
C VAL A 122 -4.45 6.49 11.11
N MET A 123 -4.99 6.47 12.33
CA MET A 123 -5.34 7.69 13.06
C MET A 123 -4.13 8.60 13.27
N VAL A 124 -3.04 8.08 13.82
CA VAL A 124 -1.83 8.89 14.11
C VAL A 124 -1.30 9.52 12.83
N ALA A 125 -1.22 8.75 11.74
CA ALA A 125 -0.71 9.24 10.46
C ALA A 125 -1.66 10.26 9.79
N GLN A 126 -2.98 10.11 9.95
CA GLN A 126 -3.97 11.07 9.42
C GLN A 126 -4.01 12.39 10.19
N PHE A 127 -3.82 12.35 11.50
CA PHE A 127 -3.83 13.54 12.34
C PHE A 127 -2.44 14.17 12.52
N GLY A 128 -1.42 13.69 11.79
CA GLY A 128 -0.06 14.24 11.82
C GLY A 128 0.02 15.74 11.51
N ASN A 129 -0.89 16.24 10.65
CA ASN A 129 -0.98 17.68 10.36
C ASN A 129 -1.41 18.52 11.58
N MET A 130 -2.17 17.95 12.52
CA MET A 130 -2.59 18.64 13.76
C MET A 130 -1.43 18.84 14.74
N VAL A 131 -0.37 18.03 14.63
CA VAL A 131 0.85 18.12 15.44
C VAL A 131 2.00 18.79 14.71
N GLY A 132 1.72 19.48 13.59
CA GLY A 132 2.68 20.35 12.90
C GLY A 132 3.49 19.70 11.77
N VAL A 133 3.20 18.45 11.38
CA VAL A 133 3.79 17.86 10.17
C VAL A 133 3.13 18.53 8.96
N GLN A 134 3.87 19.35 8.21
CA GLN A 134 3.34 20.03 7.01
C GLN A 134 3.68 19.26 5.73
N GLY A 135 2.88 19.45 4.68
CA GLY A 135 3.12 18.87 3.36
C GLY A 135 2.50 17.49 3.13
N VAL A 136 1.56 17.08 3.98
CA VAL A 136 0.82 15.81 3.86
C VAL A 136 -0.61 16.06 3.40
N ASP A 137 -1.05 15.33 2.38
CA ASP A 137 -2.41 15.42 1.83
C ASP A 137 -3.34 14.38 2.48
N ASN A 138 -4.02 14.80 3.55
CA ASN A 138 -4.94 13.94 4.31
C ASN A 138 -6.14 13.46 3.47
N ASN A 139 -6.55 14.24 2.46
CA ASN A 139 -7.64 13.85 1.58
C ASN A 139 -7.18 12.76 0.60
N ALA A 140 -5.93 12.82 0.12
CA ALA A 140 -5.34 11.73 -0.64
C ALA A 140 -5.29 10.43 0.18
N HIS A 141 -4.89 10.53 1.45
CA HIS A 141 -4.85 9.37 2.34
C HIS A 141 -6.22 8.77 2.61
N LEU A 142 -7.23 9.62 2.89
CA LEU A 142 -8.59 9.16 3.13
C LEU A 142 -9.18 8.47 1.88
N GLY A 143 -8.96 9.05 0.70
CA GLY A 143 -9.43 8.48 -0.56
C GLY A 143 -8.75 7.15 -0.87
N GLY A 144 -7.46 7.05 -0.56
CA GLY A 144 -6.71 5.79 -0.64
C GLY A 144 -7.28 4.72 0.28
N LEU A 145 -7.47 5.05 1.56
CA LEU A 145 -8.03 4.16 2.58
C LEU A 145 -9.39 3.59 2.16
N ILE A 146 -10.30 4.46 1.71
CA ILE A 146 -11.64 4.06 1.24
C ILE A 146 -11.52 3.16 0.00
N GLY A 147 -10.72 3.54 -0.99
CA GLY A 147 -10.55 2.76 -2.22
C GLY A 147 -9.97 1.38 -1.96
N GLY A 148 -8.97 1.27 -1.09
CA GLY A 148 -8.37 0.00 -0.70
C GLY A 148 -9.31 -0.90 0.10
N LEU A 149 -10.09 -0.31 1.02
CA LEU A 149 -11.13 -1.02 1.78
C LEU A 149 -12.17 -1.63 0.84
N LEU A 150 -12.72 -0.83 -0.08
CA LEU A 150 -13.73 -1.26 -1.04
C LEU A 150 -13.18 -2.31 -2.01
N PHE A 151 -11.97 -2.12 -2.54
CA PHE A 151 -11.32 -3.10 -3.42
C PHE A 151 -11.06 -4.42 -2.70
N GLY A 152 -10.58 -4.36 -1.46
CA GLY A 152 -10.32 -5.55 -0.66
C GLY A 152 -11.59 -6.37 -0.42
N PHE A 153 -12.71 -5.74 -0.05
CA PHE A 153 -14.00 -6.42 0.09
C PHE A 153 -14.53 -6.94 -1.24
N ALA A 154 -14.43 -6.16 -2.32
CA ALA A 154 -14.88 -6.57 -3.64
C ALA A 154 -14.10 -7.78 -4.21
N THR A 155 -12.88 -8.02 -3.71
CA THR A 155 -12.01 -9.10 -4.17
C THR A 155 -11.82 -10.23 -3.16
N ILE A 156 -12.57 -10.24 -2.07
CA ILE A 156 -12.54 -11.32 -1.07
C ILE A 156 -12.71 -12.67 -1.74
N ARG A 157 -11.88 -13.64 -1.35
CA ARG A 157 -12.03 -15.04 -1.73
C ARG A 157 -12.34 -15.86 -0.47
N SER A 158 -13.11 -16.92 -0.62
CA SER A 158 -13.15 -17.97 0.41
C SER A 158 -11.83 -18.74 0.32
N VAL A 159 -10.88 -18.47 1.23
CA VAL A 159 -9.54 -19.07 1.12
C VAL A 159 -9.44 -20.38 1.89
N HIS A 160 -9.03 -21.42 1.18
CA HIS A 160 -8.47 -22.66 1.70
C HIS A 160 -7.02 -22.40 2.18
N ALA A 161 -6.76 -22.64 3.48
CA ALA A 161 -5.45 -22.71 4.16
C ALA A 161 -4.35 -21.72 3.72
N PHE A 162 -4.32 -20.51 4.29
CA PHE A 162 -3.17 -19.61 4.21
C PHE A 162 -2.06 -20.07 5.15
N ARG A 163 -0.96 -20.58 4.60
CA ARG A 163 0.17 -21.07 5.39
C ARG A 163 1.22 -19.97 5.54
N TRP A 164 1.29 -19.34 6.72
CA TRP A 164 2.34 -18.39 7.10
C TRP A 164 3.76 -18.90 6.85
N GLN A 165 3.97 -20.20 7.02
CA GLN A 165 5.24 -20.87 6.70
C GLN A 165 5.62 -20.64 5.24
N GLY A 166 4.69 -20.84 4.30
CA GLY A 166 4.90 -20.70 2.85
C GLY A 166 5.33 -19.30 2.40
N VAL A 167 5.06 -18.26 3.18
CA VAL A 167 5.53 -16.90 2.91
C VAL A 167 7.04 -16.79 3.12
N ALA A 168 7.53 -17.29 4.25
CA ALA A 168 8.96 -17.38 4.52
C ALA A 168 9.66 -18.29 3.50
N GLU A 169 9.02 -19.40 3.08
CA GLU A 169 9.54 -20.28 2.02
C GLU A 169 9.63 -19.55 0.66
N ARG A 170 8.59 -18.80 0.27
CA ARG A 170 8.52 -18.03 -0.99
C ARG A 170 9.52 -16.88 -1.04
N MET A 171 9.80 -16.24 0.09
CA MET A 171 10.77 -15.14 0.17
C MET A 171 12.20 -15.65 0.21
N ALA A 172 12.44 -16.71 0.98
CA ALA A 172 13.72 -17.40 0.96
C ALA A 172 14.02 -18.05 -0.40
N SER A 173 13.02 -18.33 -1.25
CA SER A 173 13.20 -18.79 -2.64
C SER A 173 13.17 -17.67 -3.68
N SER A 174 12.77 -16.44 -3.30
CA SER A 174 12.80 -15.26 -4.18
C SER A 174 14.23 -14.74 -4.37
N THR A 175 14.60 -14.37 -5.60
CA THR A 175 15.95 -13.87 -5.94
C THR A 175 16.36 -12.63 -5.15
N LEU A 176 15.40 -11.79 -4.76
CA LEU A 176 15.63 -10.53 -4.06
C LEU A 176 16.00 -10.69 -2.58
N PHE A 177 15.46 -11.70 -1.89
CA PHE A 177 15.63 -11.89 -0.45
C PHE A 177 16.36 -13.18 -0.07
N TRP A 178 16.69 -14.03 -1.07
CA TRP A 178 17.43 -15.29 -0.88
C TRP A 178 18.74 -15.13 -0.10
N TRP A 179 19.46 -14.03 -0.27
CA TRP A 179 20.76 -13.80 0.40
C TRP A 179 20.64 -13.43 1.89
N MET A 180 19.45 -13.06 2.38
CA MET A 180 19.22 -12.68 3.78
C MET A 180 19.11 -13.88 4.72
N PHE A 181 18.98 -15.10 4.18
CA PHE A 181 18.78 -16.30 4.98
C PHE A 181 20.07 -17.16 5.05
N PRO A 182 20.38 -17.73 6.24
CA PRO A 182 21.49 -18.67 6.39
C PRO A 182 21.43 -19.80 5.37
N ALA A 183 22.60 -20.26 4.90
CA ALA A 183 22.70 -21.32 3.89
C ALA A 183 21.93 -22.60 4.27
N GLU A 184 21.89 -22.92 5.56
CA GLU A 184 21.22 -24.09 6.12
C GLU A 184 19.69 -24.02 5.94
N LYS A 185 19.09 -22.88 6.27
CA LYS A 185 17.65 -22.65 6.10
C LYS A 185 17.22 -22.62 4.63
N ARG A 186 18.12 -22.22 3.72
CA ARG A 186 17.85 -22.28 2.27
C ARG A 186 17.83 -23.71 1.73
N ARG A 187 18.64 -24.62 2.29
CA ARG A 187 18.67 -26.03 1.87
C ARG A 187 17.41 -26.75 2.30
N SER A 188 17.00 -26.62 3.57
CA SER A 188 15.77 -27.25 4.08
C SER A 188 14.54 -26.84 3.25
N LEU A 189 14.46 -25.57 2.86
CA LEU A 189 13.37 -25.04 2.04
C LEU A 189 13.38 -25.52 0.57
N ARG A 190 14.56 -25.89 0.04
CA ARG A 190 14.68 -26.50 -1.28
C ARG A 190 14.26 -27.96 -1.25
N GLU A 191 14.62 -28.67 -0.19
CA GLU A 191 14.27 -30.08 0.01
C GLU A 191 12.76 -30.25 0.22
N ASP A 192 12.13 -29.41 1.05
CA ASP A 192 10.68 -29.41 1.26
C ASP A 192 9.86 -29.09 -0.01
N ASN A 193 10.42 -28.30 -0.94
CA ASN A 193 9.76 -28.00 -2.23
C ASN A 193 9.95 -29.12 -3.27
N LEU A 194 10.99 -29.94 -3.15
CA LEU A 194 11.23 -31.08 -4.06
C LEU A 194 10.43 -32.32 -3.66
N GLN A 195 9.99 -32.41 -2.40
CA GLN A 195 9.15 -33.50 -1.90
C GLN A 195 7.63 -33.25 -2.05
N ARG A 196 7.23 -32.07 -2.55
CA ARG A 196 5.84 -31.74 -2.90
C ARG A 196 5.63 -31.81 -4.40
#